data_AF-A0A976FGF6-F1
#
_entry.id   AF-A0A976FGF6-F1
#
_cell.length_a   1.000
_cell.length_b   1.000
_cell.length_c   1.000
_cell.angle_alpha   90.00
_cell.angle_beta   90.00
_cell.angle_gamma   90.00
#
_symmetry.space_group_name_H-M   'P 1'
#
loop_
_entity.id
_entity.type
_entity.pdbx_description
1 polymer ?
#
loop_
_entity_poly.entity_id
_entity_poly.type
_entity_poly.pdbx_seq_one_letter_code
_entity_poly.pdbx_strand_id
1 'polypeptide(L)'
;MWSSSFTSLAENVQLPGIVVCPHCNQGYGRASLSIHVRRCRTLLSHTAQEAAEHKRLSKSMQNKPPPSLVDLCLRHITKHFDSICMDKIMAFPKEANVIATLPQHLLRRMVVGLVKDRKRGELENRACRVRMKKLERELKEARRDLVQLDSARIRAARSHAKMVEQKQISKQLQRELDCAKAALALAEREKQKLQAKRKCDKTTRLGYEAQINSLRAAKNGFKKASIEAHRREVEAARPFKLTKNALGSSNVPFQRPTRHQKVSARVQKTEASVHPTPSLKLIDHAQPHGAGRKSPIPTTRKKITKVCRNNTTTIVISTFCNKSRLTRWIVILPMYLKDLKIVIRCLSHQHSNA
;
A
#
# COMPACT_ATOMS: atom_id res chain seq x y z
N MET A 1 18.63 -40.98 25.10
CA MET A 1 18.43 -40.48 26.48
C MET A 1 17.11 -39.75 26.52
N TRP A 2 16.14 -40.36 27.20
CA TRP A 2 14.77 -39.90 27.33
C TRP A 2 14.68 -38.70 28.26
N SER A 3 13.80 -37.73 27.92
CA SER A 3 12.76 -37.16 28.80
C SER A 3 12.40 -35.75 28.35
N SER A 4 11.23 -35.60 27.73
CA SER A 4 10.27 -34.50 27.96
C SER A 4 9.10 -34.63 26.98
N SER A 5 8.36 -35.74 27.11
CA SER A 5 7.06 -35.94 26.47
C SER A 5 6.03 -36.05 27.58
N PHE A 6 5.70 -34.93 28.23
CA PHE A 6 4.63 -34.87 29.24
C PHE A 6 3.78 -33.61 29.06
N THR A 7 3.33 -33.33 27.84
CA THR A 7 2.29 -32.32 27.58
C THR A 7 1.52 -32.67 26.30
N SER A 8 0.78 -33.77 26.27
CA SER A 8 -0.19 -34.02 25.18
C SER A 8 -1.26 -35.04 25.55
N LEU A 9 -1.92 -34.85 26.70
CA LEU A 9 -3.13 -35.62 27.04
C LEU A 9 -4.15 -34.81 27.87
N ALA A 10 -4.25 -33.51 27.59
CA ALA A 10 -5.26 -32.63 28.17
C ALA A 10 -5.95 -31.78 27.09
N GLU A 11 -6.10 -32.34 25.88
CA GLU A 11 -6.90 -31.72 24.84
C GLU A 11 -8.37 -32.12 25.03
N ASN A 12 -9.19 -31.11 25.35
CA ASN A 12 -10.62 -31.04 25.10
C ASN A 12 -11.59 -31.63 26.13
N VAL A 13 -11.34 -31.37 27.41
CA VAL A 13 -12.44 -30.95 28.29
C VAL A 13 -12.23 -29.46 28.60
N GLN A 14 -12.61 -28.60 27.64
CA GLN A 14 -12.72 -27.17 27.89
C GLN A 14 -13.89 -26.97 28.86
N LEU A 15 -13.62 -27.11 30.16
CA LEU A 15 -14.51 -26.61 31.19
C LEU A 15 -14.65 -25.10 30.97
N PRO A 16 -15.83 -24.60 30.55
CA PRO A 16 -16.01 -23.19 30.25
C PRO A 16 -15.78 -22.38 31.53
N GLY A 17 -14.71 -21.59 31.56
CA GLY A 17 -14.47 -20.62 32.63
C GLY A 17 -13.13 -20.69 33.37
N ILE A 18 -12.17 -21.50 32.91
CA ILE A 18 -10.80 -21.43 33.44
C ILE A 18 -10.06 -20.25 32.79
N VAL A 19 -9.51 -19.36 33.60
CA VAL A 19 -8.69 -18.20 33.21
C VAL A 19 -7.32 -18.35 33.86
N VAL A 20 -6.27 -18.06 33.09
CA VAL A 20 -4.89 -18.19 33.54
C VAL A 20 -4.45 -16.96 34.34
N CYS A 21 -3.82 -17.17 35.49
CA CYS A 21 -3.24 -16.07 36.26
C CYS A 21 -2.04 -15.47 35.51
N PRO A 22 -1.98 -14.15 35.28
CA PRO A 22 -0.89 -13.52 34.53
C PRO A 22 0.47 -13.51 35.27
N HIS A 23 0.48 -13.85 36.57
CA HIS A 23 1.70 -13.82 37.40
C HIS A 23 2.37 -15.19 37.54
N CYS A 24 1.59 -16.27 37.60
CA CYS A 24 2.12 -17.64 37.81
C CYS A 24 1.73 -18.63 36.71
N ASN A 25 0.92 -18.20 35.73
CA ASN A 25 0.42 -19.01 34.62
C ASN A 25 -0.37 -20.27 35.00
N GLN A 26 -0.85 -20.38 36.24
CA GLN A 26 -1.75 -21.46 36.64
C GLN A 26 -3.22 -21.13 36.29
N GLY A 27 -4.00 -22.16 35.94
CA GLY A 27 -5.41 -22.04 35.58
C GLY A 27 -6.32 -21.99 36.80
N TYR A 28 -7.21 -21.00 36.87
CA TYR A 28 -8.18 -20.81 37.94
C TYR A 28 -9.58 -20.57 37.39
N GLY A 29 -10.62 -20.98 38.11
CA GLY A 29 -11.99 -20.55 37.80
C GLY A 29 -12.13 -19.02 37.97
N ARG A 30 -13.05 -18.38 37.24
CA ARG A 30 -13.28 -16.93 37.29
C ARG A 30 -13.46 -16.37 38.71
N ALA A 31 -14.13 -17.10 39.61
CA ALA A 31 -14.35 -16.68 40.99
C ALA A 31 -13.08 -16.77 41.87
N SER A 32 -12.23 -17.77 41.65
CA SER A 32 -11.00 -17.98 42.42
C SER A 32 -9.81 -17.17 41.88
N LEU A 33 -9.86 -16.73 40.63
CA LEU A 33 -8.80 -15.94 40.00
C LEU A 33 -8.51 -14.63 40.75
N SER A 34 -9.54 -13.88 41.18
CA SER A 34 -9.35 -12.59 41.86
C SER A 34 -8.66 -12.75 43.22
N ILE A 35 -9.01 -13.80 43.97
CA ILE A 35 -8.42 -14.16 45.25
C ILE A 35 -6.96 -14.57 45.05
N HIS A 36 -6.72 -15.43 44.06
CA HIS A 36 -5.38 -15.90 43.72
C HIS A 36 -4.49 -14.74 43.26
N VAL A 37 -4.92 -13.90 42.31
CA VAL A 37 -4.14 -12.77 41.79
C VAL A 37 -3.70 -11.84 42.92
N ARG A 38 -4.54 -11.62 43.93
CA ARG A 38 -4.18 -10.81 45.10
C ARG A 38 -3.05 -11.43 45.91
N ARG A 39 -3.13 -12.73 46.23
CA ARG A 39 -2.10 -13.46 46.99
C ARG A 39 -0.81 -13.66 46.18
N CYS A 40 -0.95 -13.97 44.89
CA CYS A 40 0.14 -14.21 43.96
C CYS A 40 0.98 -12.94 43.77
N ARG A 41 0.34 -11.77 43.66
CA ARG A 41 1.04 -10.47 43.66
C ARG A 41 1.87 -10.27 44.93
N THR A 42 1.31 -10.56 46.10
CA THR A 42 2.05 -10.40 47.37
C THR A 42 3.27 -11.30 47.45
N LEU A 43 3.21 -12.51 46.89
CA LEU A 43 4.33 -13.45 46.88
C LEU A 43 5.40 -13.09 45.84
N LEU A 44 5.03 -12.56 44.67
CA LEU A 44 5.99 -12.14 43.63
C LEU A 44 6.63 -10.77 43.87
N SER A 45 5.97 -9.86 44.59
CA SER A 45 6.54 -8.55 44.98
C SER A 45 7.69 -8.62 46.00
N HIS A 46 8.18 -9.83 46.29
CA HIS A 46 9.39 -10.05 47.08
C HIS A 46 10.57 -10.50 46.21
N THR A 47 10.75 -9.89 45.04
CA THR A 47 12.09 -9.85 44.44
C THR A 47 13.01 -9.10 45.41
N ALA A 48 14.21 -9.64 45.65
CA ALA A 48 15.11 -9.21 46.72
C ALA A 48 15.45 -7.70 46.72
N GLN A 49 15.21 -7.01 45.60
CA GLN A 49 15.47 -5.59 45.41
C GLN A 49 14.37 -4.67 46.01
N GLU A 50 13.09 -5.04 45.94
CA GLU A 50 11.99 -4.25 46.53
C GLU A 50 11.83 -4.50 48.05
N ALA A 51 12.20 -5.69 48.52
CA ALA A 51 12.23 -6.01 49.95
C ALA A 51 13.26 -5.14 50.72
N ALA A 52 14.35 -4.72 50.08
CA ALA A 52 15.35 -3.85 50.69
C ALA A 52 14.84 -2.40 50.87
N GLU A 53 14.04 -1.88 49.94
CA GLU A 53 13.45 -0.55 50.04
C GLU A 53 12.31 -0.47 51.06
N HIS A 54 11.41 -1.48 51.07
CA HIS A 54 10.35 -1.54 52.06
C HIS A 54 10.88 -1.74 53.50
N LYS A 55 12.00 -2.45 53.68
CA LYS A 55 12.67 -2.61 54.98
C LYS A 55 13.40 -1.34 55.44
N ARG A 56 13.81 -0.46 54.51
CA ARG A 56 14.37 0.87 54.82
C ARG A 56 13.28 1.88 55.21
N LEU A 57 12.11 1.82 54.57
CA LEU A 57 10.97 2.68 54.92
C LEU A 57 10.28 2.24 56.22
N SER A 58 10.16 0.93 56.48
CA SER A 58 9.50 0.43 57.71
C SER A 58 10.38 0.55 58.96
N LYS A 59 11.71 0.42 58.85
CA LYS A 59 12.62 0.62 60.00
C LYS A 59 12.69 2.06 60.52
N SER A 60 12.30 3.05 59.71
CA SER A 60 12.30 4.47 60.13
C SER A 60 11.12 4.82 61.04
N MET A 61 10.02 4.05 61.02
CA MET A 61 8.80 4.38 61.76
C MET A 61 8.69 3.71 63.13
N GLN A 62 9.50 2.68 63.45
CA GLN A 62 9.28 1.86 64.65
C GLN A 62 10.01 2.30 65.94
N ASN A 63 10.86 3.34 65.91
CA ASN A 63 11.66 3.72 67.09
C ASN A 63 11.32 5.09 67.69
N LYS A 64 10.14 5.66 67.39
CA LYS A 64 9.70 6.88 68.11
C LYS A 64 8.95 6.44 69.36
N PRO A 65 9.42 6.78 70.58
CA PRO A 65 8.64 6.51 71.78
C PRO A 65 7.27 7.17 71.63
N PRO A 66 6.20 6.51 72.12
CA PRO A 66 4.85 7.06 72.05
C PRO A 66 4.87 8.46 72.68
N PRO A 67 4.28 9.47 72.02
CA PRO A 67 4.24 10.83 72.56
C PRO A 67 3.55 10.80 73.91
N SER A 68 4.08 11.60 74.86
CA SER A 68 3.47 11.71 76.19
C SER A 68 2.01 12.17 76.07
N LEU A 69 1.17 11.79 77.04
CA LEU A 69 -0.24 12.20 77.09
C LEU A 69 -0.37 13.74 77.03
N VAL A 70 0.54 14.45 77.70
CA VAL A 70 0.63 15.92 77.67
C VAL A 70 0.90 16.44 76.25
N ASP A 71 1.81 15.83 75.51
CA ASP A 71 2.07 16.22 74.12
C ASP A 71 0.90 15.90 73.19
N LEU A 72 0.16 14.82 73.48
CA LEU A 72 -1.04 14.46 72.72
C LEU A 72 -2.17 15.49 72.94
N CYS A 73 -2.43 15.86 74.21
CA CYS A 73 -3.39 16.89 74.59
C CYS A 73 -2.99 18.25 74.03
N LEU A 74 -1.71 18.63 74.13
CA LEU A 74 -1.21 19.88 73.54
C LEU A 74 -1.37 19.88 72.03
N ARG A 75 -1.08 18.78 71.31
CA ARG A 75 -1.34 18.71 69.85
C ARG A 75 -2.80 18.85 69.52
N HIS A 76 -3.69 18.21 70.27
CA HIS A 76 -5.12 18.28 70.02
C HIS A 76 -5.65 19.70 70.24
N ILE A 77 -5.30 20.31 71.38
CA ILE A 77 -5.66 21.70 71.72
C ILE A 77 -5.08 22.66 70.68
N THR A 78 -3.80 22.52 70.32
CA THR A 78 -3.13 23.40 69.33
C THR A 78 -3.77 23.28 67.95
N LYS A 79 -4.12 22.07 67.50
CA LYS A 79 -4.82 21.84 66.22
C LYS A 79 -6.23 22.43 66.21
N HIS A 80 -6.95 22.33 67.33
CA HIS A 80 -8.26 22.94 67.49
C HIS A 80 -8.16 24.47 67.55
N PHE A 81 -7.12 25.00 68.19
CA PHE A 81 -6.80 26.43 68.22
C PHE A 81 -6.46 26.99 66.84
N ASP A 82 -5.65 26.31 66.04
CA ASP A 82 -5.37 26.73 64.66
C ASP A 82 -6.63 26.73 63.78
N SER A 83 -7.45 25.68 63.90
CA SER A 83 -8.66 25.53 63.08
C SER A 83 -9.81 26.44 63.47
N ILE A 84 -9.94 26.78 64.76
CA ILE A 84 -11.10 27.52 65.28
C ILE A 84 -10.72 28.95 65.61
N CYS A 85 -9.57 29.17 66.22
CA CYS A 85 -9.26 30.44 66.85
C CYS A 85 -8.52 31.40 65.92
N MET A 86 -7.64 30.98 65.00
CA MET A 86 -6.97 31.97 64.14
C MET A 86 -7.92 32.72 63.19
N ASP A 87 -8.96 32.06 62.67
CA ASP A 87 -9.99 32.72 61.86
C ASP A 87 -11.05 33.45 62.71
N LYS A 88 -11.34 32.98 63.94
CA LYS A 88 -12.40 33.56 64.80
C LYS A 88 -11.93 34.56 65.85
N ILE A 89 -10.71 34.48 66.38
CA ILE A 89 -10.14 35.50 67.30
C ILE A 89 -10.10 36.85 66.58
N MET A 90 -9.76 36.87 65.29
CA MET A 90 -9.77 38.09 64.48
C MET A 90 -11.18 38.66 64.30
N ALA A 91 -12.22 37.83 64.43
CA ALA A 91 -13.62 38.20 64.28
C ALA A 91 -14.35 38.47 65.61
N PHE A 92 -13.89 37.89 66.74
CA PHE A 92 -14.58 37.93 68.04
C PHE A 92 -13.61 38.12 69.22
N PRO A 93 -13.47 39.35 69.75
CA PRO A 93 -12.52 39.67 70.82
C PRO A 93 -12.83 39.00 72.17
N LYS A 94 -14.06 38.53 72.40
CA LYS A 94 -14.46 37.84 73.65
C LYS A 94 -13.77 36.49 73.82
N GLU A 95 -13.39 35.84 72.73
CA GLU A 95 -12.70 34.54 72.74
C GLU A 95 -11.21 34.70 73.10
N ALA A 96 -10.64 35.91 72.96
CA ALA A 96 -9.26 36.22 73.34
C ALA A 96 -9.03 36.15 74.87
N ASN A 97 -10.07 36.34 75.69
CA ASN A 97 -9.96 36.22 77.15
C ASN A 97 -9.62 34.80 77.60
N VAL A 98 -10.12 33.77 76.91
CA VAL A 98 -9.79 32.37 77.20
C VAL A 98 -8.30 32.11 76.99
N ILE A 99 -7.71 32.77 75.99
CA ILE A 99 -6.28 32.70 75.68
C ILE A 99 -5.46 33.41 76.75
N ALA A 100 -5.94 34.54 77.27
CA ALA A 100 -5.29 35.28 78.34
C ALA A 100 -5.28 34.51 79.68
N THR A 101 -6.25 33.61 79.91
CA THR A 101 -6.29 32.77 81.12
C THR A 101 -5.33 31.57 81.11
N LEU A 102 -4.72 31.24 79.97
CA LEU A 102 -3.76 30.13 79.89
C LEU A 102 -2.46 30.47 80.64
N PRO A 103 -1.89 29.53 81.42
CA PRO A 103 -0.58 29.70 82.02
C PRO A 103 0.50 30.07 80.99
N GLN A 104 1.32 31.08 81.30
CA GLN A 104 2.27 31.67 80.35
C GLN A 104 3.23 30.65 79.73
N HIS A 105 3.64 29.62 80.49
CA HIS A 105 4.53 28.56 79.99
C HIS A 105 3.85 27.65 78.94
N LEU A 106 2.54 27.40 79.05
CA LEU A 106 1.77 26.64 78.06
C LEU A 106 1.57 27.46 76.80
N LEU A 107 1.21 28.74 76.95
CA LEU A 107 1.06 29.66 75.84
C LEU A 107 2.36 29.75 75.02
N ARG A 108 3.50 29.94 75.69
CA ARG A 108 4.82 29.96 75.02
C ARG A 108 5.11 28.65 74.30
N ARG A 109 4.83 27.49 74.90
CA ARG A 109 5.07 26.17 74.28
C ARG A 109 4.17 25.95 73.06
N MET A 110 2.90 26.35 73.12
CA MET A 110 1.96 26.30 71.99
C MET A 110 2.43 27.21 70.84
N VAL A 111 2.75 28.48 71.12
CA VAL A 111 3.22 29.42 70.08
C VAL A 111 4.51 28.94 69.41
N VAL A 112 5.48 28.44 70.18
CA VAL A 112 6.71 27.86 69.62
C VAL A 112 6.40 26.62 68.76
N GLY A 113 5.45 25.78 69.19
CA GLY A 113 4.96 24.64 68.40
C GLY A 113 4.39 25.07 67.06
N LEU A 114 3.46 26.04 67.08
CA LEU A 114 2.82 26.60 65.88
C LEU A 114 3.82 27.20 64.90
N VAL A 115 4.78 27.99 65.38
CA VAL A 115 5.82 28.57 64.51
C VAL A 115 6.70 27.47 63.90
N LYS A 116 7.06 26.43 64.67
CA LYS A 116 7.84 25.30 64.16
C LYS A 116 7.06 24.50 63.11
N ASP A 117 5.78 24.25 63.34
CA ASP A 117 4.93 23.49 62.43
C ASP A 117 4.62 24.29 61.15
N ARG A 118 4.41 25.60 61.26
CA ARG A 118 4.31 26.50 60.10
C ARG A 118 5.59 26.46 59.25
N LYS A 119 6.77 26.63 59.86
CA LYS A 119 8.06 26.56 59.15
C LYS A 119 8.26 25.20 58.48
N ARG A 120 7.88 24.11 59.15
CA ARG A 120 7.90 22.75 58.58
C ARG A 120 6.99 22.65 57.36
N GLY A 121 5.75 23.11 57.48
CA GLY A 121 4.78 23.13 56.38
C GLY A 121 5.24 23.99 55.20
N GLU A 122 5.90 25.12 55.44
CA GLU A 122 6.49 25.96 54.39
C GLU A 122 7.59 25.24 53.60
N LEU A 123 8.47 24.49 54.29
CA LEU A 123 9.50 23.67 53.67
C LEU A 123 8.90 22.51 52.86
N GLU A 124 7.91 21.81 53.41
CA GLU A 124 7.20 20.72 52.73
C GLU A 124 6.45 21.25 51.49
N ASN A 125 5.79 22.40 51.59
CA ASN A 125 5.12 23.06 50.48
C ASN A 125 6.11 23.50 49.40
N ARG A 126 7.29 24.01 49.78
CA ARG A 126 8.36 24.32 48.82
C ARG A 126 8.85 23.06 48.12
N ALA A 127 9.10 21.98 48.85
CA ALA A 127 9.51 20.70 48.29
C ALA A 127 8.43 20.12 47.35
N CYS A 128 7.16 20.20 47.73
CA CYS A 128 6.02 19.78 46.91
C CYS A 128 5.94 20.57 45.60
N ARG A 129 6.07 21.91 45.65
CA ARG A 129 6.10 22.76 44.45
C ARG A 129 7.25 22.41 43.50
N VAL A 130 8.44 22.12 44.03
CA VAL A 130 9.58 21.68 43.20
C VAL A 130 9.28 20.34 42.54
N ARG A 131 8.70 19.39 43.29
CA ARG A 131 8.30 18.08 42.77
C ARG A 131 7.23 18.19 41.68
N MET A 132 6.21 19.03 41.86
CA MET A 132 5.20 19.29 40.84
C MET A 132 5.81 19.83 39.55
N LYS A 133 6.69 20.84 39.64
CA LYS A 133 7.38 21.39 38.46
C LYS A 133 8.27 20.36 37.76
N LYS A 134 8.86 19.42 38.51
CA LYS A 134 9.62 18.31 37.93
C LYS A 134 8.69 17.38 37.14
N LEU A 135 7.59 16.91 37.74
CA LEU A 135 6.61 16.04 37.08
C LEU A 135 5.97 16.70 35.85
N GLU A 136 5.69 18.00 35.90
CA GLU A 136 5.17 18.74 34.74
C GLU A 136 6.15 18.77 33.56
N ARG A 137 7.46 18.88 33.84
CA ARG A 137 8.49 18.81 32.80
C ARG A 137 8.57 17.41 32.20
N GLU A 138 8.59 16.39 33.05
CA GLU A 138 8.60 14.97 32.62
C GLU A 138 7.36 14.64 31.78
N LEU A 139 6.17 15.12 32.19
CA LEU A 139 4.94 14.93 31.43
C LEU A 139 4.97 15.63 30.07
N LYS A 140 5.55 16.84 30.00
CA LYS A 140 5.75 17.55 28.73
C LYS A 140 6.73 16.82 27.82
N GLU A 141 7.78 16.24 28.39
CA GLU A 141 8.76 15.44 27.67
C GLU A 141 8.12 14.16 27.11
N ALA A 142 7.45 13.37 27.93
CA ALA A 142 6.72 12.18 27.51
C ALA A 142 5.70 12.46 26.39
N ARG A 143 5.01 13.63 26.44
CA ARG A 143 4.11 14.05 25.36
C ARG A 143 4.84 14.30 24.03
N ARG A 144 6.06 14.85 24.07
CA ARG A 144 6.87 15.03 22.84
C ARG A 144 7.30 13.68 22.28
N ASP A 145 7.70 12.76 23.15
CA ASP A 145 8.12 11.41 22.74
C ASP A 145 6.96 10.64 22.10
N LEU A 146 5.75 10.73 22.66
CA LEU A 146 4.55 10.15 22.04
C LEU A 146 4.31 10.69 20.62
N VAL A 147 4.43 12.00 20.40
CA VAL A 147 4.29 12.59 19.05
C VAL A 147 5.39 12.10 18.10
N GLN A 148 6.62 11.91 18.60
CA GLN A 148 7.71 11.35 17.80
C GLN A 148 7.43 9.89 17.43
N LEU A 149 6.98 9.08 18.38
CA LEU A 149 6.59 7.68 18.18
C LEU A 149 5.43 7.56 17.18
N ASP A 150 4.41 8.42 17.28
CA ASP A 150 3.32 8.45 16.30
C ASP A 150 3.83 8.82 14.90
N SER A 151 4.75 9.79 14.80
CA SER A 151 5.37 10.13 13.51
C SER A 151 6.16 8.96 12.91
N ALA A 152 6.87 8.20 13.76
CA ALA A 152 7.62 7.02 13.36
C ALA A 152 6.68 5.90 12.92
N ARG A 153 5.58 5.67 13.65
CA ARG A 153 4.52 4.72 13.30
C ARG A 153 3.91 5.04 11.93
N ILE A 154 3.60 6.31 11.66
CA ILE A 154 3.07 6.73 10.36
C ILE A 154 4.09 6.48 9.23
N ARG A 155 5.38 6.76 9.47
CA ARG A 155 6.45 6.46 8.48
C ARG A 155 6.55 4.95 8.22
N ALA A 156 6.51 4.13 9.26
CA ALA A 156 6.53 2.67 9.15
C ALA A 156 5.33 2.14 8.34
N ALA A 157 4.12 2.63 8.64
CA ALA A 157 2.91 2.26 7.90
C ALA A 157 3.00 2.62 6.41
N ARG A 158 3.52 3.81 6.06
CA ARG A 158 3.75 4.23 4.67
C ARG A 158 4.80 3.36 3.97
N SER A 159 5.88 3.00 4.68
CA SER A 159 6.90 2.10 4.15
C SER A 159 6.33 0.72 3.83
N HIS A 160 5.54 0.15 4.76
CA HIS A 160 4.88 -1.13 4.56
C HIS A 160 3.90 -1.09 3.38
N ALA A 161 3.10 -0.03 3.22
CA ALA A 161 2.20 0.13 2.08
C ALA A 161 2.98 0.10 0.74
N LYS A 162 4.11 0.81 0.64
CA LYS A 162 4.97 0.77 -0.54
C LYS A 162 5.55 -0.61 -0.81
N MET A 163 5.94 -1.36 0.22
CA MET A 163 6.43 -2.74 0.06
C MET A 163 5.34 -3.67 -0.47
N VAL A 164 4.09 -3.51 -0.02
CA VAL A 164 2.96 -4.27 -0.54
C VAL A 164 2.69 -3.94 -2.01
N GLU A 165 2.71 -2.65 -2.38
CA GLU A 165 2.59 -2.20 -3.78
C GLU A 165 3.71 -2.78 -4.65
N GLN A 166 4.96 -2.70 -4.21
CA GLN A 166 6.10 -3.30 -4.93
C GLN A 166 5.94 -4.81 -5.11
N LYS A 167 5.46 -5.52 -4.09
CA LYS A 167 5.19 -6.96 -4.17
C LYS A 167 4.07 -7.27 -5.18
N GLN A 168 3.04 -6.44 -5.27
CA GLN A 168 1.97 -6.59 -6.26
C GLN A 168 2.49 -6.34 -7.68
N ILE A 169 3.27 -5.28 -7.90
CA ILE A 169 3.89 -4.98 -9.19
C ILE A 169 4.81 -6.12 -9.62
N SER A 170 5.65 -6.63 -8.72
CA SER A 170 6.52 -7.78 -9.01
C SER A 170 5.72 -9.02 -9.42
N LYS A 171 4.61 -9.33 -8.73
CA LYS A 171 3.72 -10.44 -9.12
C LYS A 171 3.08 -10.23 -10.49
N GLN A 172 2.71 -8.99 -10.82
CA GLN A 172 2.15 -8.66 -12.13
C GLN A 172 3.19 -8.85 -13.23
N LEU A 173 4.38 -8.27 -13.07
CA LEU A 173 5.48 -8.42 -14.02
C LEU A 173 5.87 -9.89 -14.23
N GLN A 174 5.85 -10.70 -13.16
CA GLN A 174 6.10 -12.14 -13.27
C GLN A 174 5.06 -12.82 -14.16
N ARG A 175 3.77 -12.51 -14.00
CA ARG A 175 2.70 -13.05 -14.86
C ARG A 175 2.86 -12.60 -16.30
N GLU A 176 3.18 -11.33 -16.53
CA GLU A 176 3.42 -10.80 -17.88
C GLU A 176 4.62 -11.49 -18.55
N LEU A 177 5.70 -11.74 -17.80
CA LEU A 177 6.85 -12.49 -18.28
C LEU A 177 6.47 -13.93 -18.65
N ASP A 178 5.68 -14.61 -17.82
CA ASP A 178 5.24 -15.98 -18.07
C ASP A 178 4.30 -16.06 -19.28
N CYS A 179 3.39 -15.10 -19.44
CA CYS A 179 2.55 -14.95 -20.63
C CYS A 179 3.39 -14.72 -21.91
N ALA A 180 4.40 -13.83 -21.85
CA ALA A 180 5.28 -13.55 -22.98
C ALA A 180 6.11 -14.79 -23.37
N LYS A 181 6.62 -15.55 -22.39
CA LYS A 181 7.31 -16.82 -22.64
C LYS A 181 6.41 -17.85 -23.32
N ALA A 182 5.16 -17.97 -22.89
CA ALA A 182 4.19 -18.87 -23.51
C ALA A 182 3.88 -18.45 -24.96
N ALA A 183 3.69 -17.17 -25.22
CA ALA A 183 3.47 -16.64 -26.57
C ALA A 183 4.67 -16.89 -27.48
N LEU A 184 5.90 -16.67 -26.98
CA LEU A 184 7.13 -16.96 -27.72
C LEU A 184 7.23 -18.44 -28.10
N ALA A 185 6.97 -19.34 -27.15
CA ALA A 185 6.99 -20.78 -27.41
C ALA A 185 5.96 -21.21 -28.47
N LEU A 186 4.78 -20.58 -28.50
CA LEU A 186 3.79 -20.83 -29.55
C LEU A 186 4.28 -20.34 -30.92
N ALA A 187 4.82 -19.12 -30.99
CA ALA A 187 5.38 -18.57 -32.23
C ALA A 187 6.56 -19.41 -32.77
N GLU A 188 7.41 -19.93 -31.89
CA GLU A 188 8.49 -20.86 -32.27
C GLU A 188 7.96 -22.16 -32.88
N ARG A 189 6.91 -22.75 -32.29
CA ARG A 189 6.25 -23.93 -32.84
C ARG A 189 5.64 -23.65 -34.22
N GLU A 190 4.99 -22.51 -34.40
CA GLU A 190 4.44 -22.11 -35.71
C GLU A 190 5.54 -21.90 -36.75
N LYS A 191 6.63 -21.23 -36.36
CA LYS A 191 7.81 -21.07 -37.22
C LYS A 191 8.35 -22.43 -37.66
N GLN A 192 8.48 -23.39 -36.75
CA GLN A 192 8.91 -24.75 -37.09
C GLN A 192 7.96 -25.44 -38.07
N LYS A 193 6.63 -25.33 -37.86
CA LYS A 193 5.62 -25.87 -38.80
C LYS A 193 5.75 -25.24 -40.19
N LEU A 194 5.89 -23.93 -40.28
CA LEU A 194 6.07 -23.22 -41.55
C LEU A 194 7.39 -23.61 -42.23
N GLN A 195 8.47 -23.83 -41.48
CA GLN A 195 9.72 -24.34 -42.04
C GLN A 195 9.57 -25.76 -42.59
N ALA A 196 8.89 -26.66 -41.87
CA ALA A 196 8.61 -28.01 -42.35
C ALA A 196 7.77 -27.98 -43.63
N LYS A 197 6.71 -27.15 -43.68
CA LYS A 197 5.90 -26.95 -44.87
C LYS A 197 6.71 -26.43 -46.06
N ARG A 198 7.55 -25.40 -45.85
CA ARG A 198 8.46 -24.88 -46.90
C ARG A 198 9.40 -25.96 -47.45
N LYS A 199 9.91 -26.86 -46.59
CA LYS A 199 10.76 -27.99 -47.04
C LYS A 199 9.96 -28.97 -47.90
N CYS A 200 8.74 -29.33 -47.48
CA CYS A 200 7.84 -30.19 -48.25
C CYS A 200 7.50 -29.57 -49.61
N ASP A 201 7.07 -28.30 -49.63
CA ASP A 201 6.76 -27.56 -50.86
C ASP A 201 7.96 -27.45 -51.81
N LYS A 202 9.18 -27.30 -51.25
CA LYS A 202 10.42 -27.31 -52.06
C LYS A 202 10.64 -28.67 -52.71
N THR A 203 10.44 -29.77 -51.98
CA THR A 203 10.59 -31.12 -52.54
C THR A 203 9.56 -31.43 -53.63
N THR A 204 8.29 -31.04 -53.44
CA THR A 204 7.25 -31.23 -54.48
C THR A 204 7.54 -30.39 -55.71
N ARG A 205 7.96 -29.13 -55.53
CA ARG A 205 8.40 -28.26 -56.63
C ARG A 205 9.54 -28.86 -57.44
N LEU A 206 10.59 -29.38 -56.77
CA LEU A 206 11.70 -30.04 -57.45
C LEU A 206 11.22 -31.28 -58.24
N GLY A 207 10.25 -32.02 -57.72
CA GLY A 207 9.60 -33.13 -58.44
C GLY A 207 8.92 -32.69 -59.73
N TYR A 208 8.13 -31.61 -59.69
CA TYR A 208 7.50 -31.04 -60.88
C TYR A 208 8.54 -30.50 -61.87
N GLU A 209 9.59 -29.82 -61.39
CA GLU A 209 10.67 -29.34 -62.25
C GLU A 209 11.38 -30.51 -62.96
N ALA A 210 11.64 -31.62 -62.26
CA ALA A 210 12.20 -32.83 -62.86
C ALA A 210 11.26 -33.43 -63.93
N GLN A 211 9.95 -33.49 -63.66
CA GLN A 211 8.94 -33.98 -64.62
C GLN A 211 8.89 -33.09 -65.87
N ILE A 212 8.89 -31.76 -65.71
CA ILE A 212 8.93 -30.81 -66.83
C ILE A 212 10.19 -31.03 -67.67
N ASN A 213 11.35 -31.22 -67.03
CA ASN A 213 12.61 -31.47 -67.72
C ASN A 213 12.56 -32.80 -68.51
N SER A 214 11.98 -33.85 -67.94
CA SER A 214 11.75 -35.12 -68.64
C SER A 214 10.84 -34.95 -69.87
N LEU A 215 9.70 -34.26 -69.73
CA LEU A 215 8.80 -33.98 -70.84
C LEU A 215 9.45 -33.13 -71.94
N ARG A 216 10.29 -32.15 -71.57
CA ARG A 216 11.07 -31.36 -72.55
C ARG A 216 12.07 -32.24 -73.29
N ALA A 217 12.77 -33.14 -72.59
CA ALA A 217 13.70 -34.08 -73.21
C ALA A 217 12.97 -35.01 -74.20
N ALA A 218 11.83 -35.59 -73.80
CA ALA A 218 11.00 -36.42 -74.67
C ALA A 218 10.48 -35.63 -75.89
N LYS A 219 9.95 -34.43 -75.69
CA LYS A 219 9.53 -33.52 -76.79
C LYS A 219 10.65 -33.26 -77.78
N ASN A 220 11.87 -33.02 -77.29
CA ASN A 220 13.03 -32.82 -78.15
C ASN A 220 13.43 -34.12 -78.89
N GLY A 221 13.30 -35.28 -78.25
CA GLY A 221 13.44 -36.59 -78.89
C GLY A 221 12.44 -36.79 -80.03
N PHE A 222 11.15 -36.52 -79.80
CA PHE A 222 10.12 -36.60 -80.83
C PHE A 222 10.36 -35.61 -81.98
N LYS A 223 10.80 -34.38 -81.69
CA LYS A 223 11.19 -33.43 -82.74
C LYS A 223 12.32 -33.97 -83.60
N LYS A 224 13.37 -34.53 -82.99
CA LYS A 224 14.48 -35.16 -83.73
C LYS A 224 14.00 -36.35 -84.56
N ALA A 225 13.18 -37.23 -84.00
CA ALA A 225 12.62 -38.38 -84.69
C ALA A 225 11.69 -37.97 -85.85
N SER A 226 10.90 -36.91 -85.68
CA SER A 226 10.03 -36.36 -86.73
C SER A 226 10.84 -35.74 -87.87
N ILE A 227 11.89 -34.97 -87.56
CA ILE A 227 12.82 -34.45 -88.56
C ILE A 227 13.47 -35.60 -89.33
N GLU A 228 13.93 -36.64 -88.64
CA GLU A 228 14.55 -37.82 -89.24
C GLU A 228 13.56 -38.64 -90.09
N ALA A 229 12.33 -38.83 -89.63
CA ALA A 229 11.27 -39.50 -90.39
C ALA A 229 10.94 -38.72 -91.67
N HIS A 230 10.79 -37.39 -91.56
CA HIS A 230 10.59 -36.52 -92.73
C HIS A 230 11.76 -36.59 -93.71
N ARG A 231 13.00 -36.63 -93.21
CA ARG A 231 14.20 -36.84 -94.04
C ARG A 231 14.12 -38.17 -94.82
N ARG A 232 13.75 -39.26 -94.15
CA ARG A 232 13.56 -40.58 -94.79
C ARG A 232 12.42 -40.58 -95.82
N GLU A 233 11.30 -39.91 -95.55
CA GLU A 233 10.20 -39.75 -96.51
C GLU A 233 10.65 -39.00 -97.76
N VAL A 234 11.40 -37.90 -97.60
CA VAL A 234 11.95 -37.12 -98.72
C VAL A 234 12.94 -37.95 -99.54
N GLU A 235 13.78 -38.75 -98.88
CA GLU A 235 14.70 -39.69 -99.54
C GLU A 235 13.96 -40.80 -100.30
N ALA A 236 12.90 -41.39 -99.72
CA ALA A 236 12.07 -42.41 -100.37
C ALA A 236 11.24 -41.86 -101.55
N ALA A 237 10.84 -40.57 -101.51
CA ALA A 237 10.13 -39.91 -102.61
C ALA A 237 11.05 -39.46 -103.77
N ARG A 238 12.36 -39.49 -103.59
CA ARG A 238 13.36 -39.09 -104.58
C ARG A 238 13.28 -39.86 -105.92
N PRO A 239 13.09 -41.20 -105.97
CA PRO A 239 12.89 -41.94 -107.23
C PRO A 239 11.60 -41.56 -107.98
N PHE A 240 10.54 -41.13 -107.30
CA PHE A 240 9.29 -40.68 -107.94
C PHE A 240 9.40 -39.29 -108.58
N LYS A 241 10.36 -38.46 -108.15
CA LYS A 241 10.64 -37.16 -108.79
C LYS A 241 11.44 -37.28 -110.09
N LEU A 242 12.22 -38.35 -110.24
CA LEU A 242 12.94 -38.63 -111.49
C LEU A 242 12.00 -39.12 -112.61
N THR A 243 10.88 -39.76 -112.28
CA THR A 243 9.84 -40.18 -113.25
C THR A 243 8.82 -39.09 -113.58
N LYS A 244 8.58 -38.12 -112.68
CA LYS A 244 7.67 -36.99 -112.93
C LYS A 244 8.27 -35.87 -113.80
N ASN A 245 9.60 -35.81 -113.92
CA ASN A 245 10.29 -34.86 -114.82
C ASN A 245 10.32 -35.33 -116.29
N ALA A 246 9.76 -36.50 -116.61
CA ALA A 246 9.65 -37.02 -117.98
C ALA A 246 8.28 -36.75 -118.65
N LEU A 247 7.31 -36.18 -117.94
CA LEU A 247 5.98 -35.89 -118.48
C LEU A 247 5.49 -34.51 -118.03
N GLY A 248 5.56 -33.54 -118.96
CA GLY A 248 4.50 -32.57 -119.17
C GLY A 248 4.39 -31.39 -118.21
N SER A 249 4.92 -30.26 -118.67
CA SER A 249 4.21 -28.97 -118.81
C SER A 249 2.76 -28.91 -118.30
N SER A 250 2.47 -27.97 -117.37
CA SER A 250 1.33 -27.04 -117.49
C SER A 250 1.40 -25.95 -116.42
N ASN A 251 1.52 -24.71 -116.90
CA ASN A 251 1.30 -23.49 -116.15
C ASN A 251 -0.19 -23.33 -115.84
N VAL A 252 -0.56 -23.11 -114.57
CA VAL A 252 -1.83 -22.49 -114.21
C VAL A 252 -1.60 -21.50 -113.05
N PRO A 253 -1.92 -20.21 -113.21
CA PRO A 253 -1.85 -19.23 -112.13
C PRO A 253 -3.09 -19.38 -111.24
N PHE A 254 -2.90 -19.82 -109.98
CA PHE A 254 -4.00 -19.88 -109.02
C PHE A 254 -3.90 -18.75 -107.98
N GLN A 255 -4.93 -17.93 -108.00
CA GLN A 255 -5.15 -16.71 -107.23
C GLN A 255 -5.09 -16.97 -105.71
N ARG A 256 -4.46 -16.05 -104.97
CA ARG A 256 -4.54 -16.00 -103.51
C ARG A 256 -5.69 -15.07 -103.09
N PRO A 257 -6.69 -15.53 -102.32
CA PRO A 257 -7.84 -14.72 -101.95
C PRO A 257 -7.51 -13.68 -100.86
N THR A 258 -8.27 -12.60 -100.99
CA THR A 258 -8.49 -11.46 -100.11
C THR A 258 -9.04 -11.86 -98.73
N ARG A 259 -8.45 -11.25 -97.69
CA ARG A 259 -9.09 -10.55 -96.55
C ARG A 259 -10.41 -11.09 -95.95
N HIS A 260 -10.34 -11.58 -94.71
CA HIS A 260 -11.33 -11.42 -93.62
C HIS A 260 -10.52 -11.31 -92.32
N GLN A 261 -10.47 -10.21 -91.54
CA GLN A 261 -11.52 -9.46 -90.83
C GLN A 261 -12.50 -10.36 -90.05
N LYS A 262 -12.15 -10.67 -88.79
CA LYS A 262 -13.09 -10.96 -87.69
C LYS A 262 -12.42 -10.55 -86.38
N VAL A 263 -12.73 -9.35 -85.88
CA VAL A 263 -13.76 -9.07 -84.86
C VAL A 263 -13.21 -9.24 -83.45
N SER A 264 -13.10 -8.09 -82.79
CA SER A 264 -13.03 -7.93 -81.34
C SER A 264 -13.97 -8.87 -80.60
N ALA A 265 -13.43 -9.55 -79.58
CA ALA A 265 -14.20 -9.88 -78.38
C ALA A 265 -13.49 -9.22 -77.19
N ARG A 266 -13.78 -7.92 -77.03
CA ARG A 266 -13.63 -7.20 -75.77
C ARG A 266 -14.76 -7.70 -74.87
N VAL A 267 -14.50 -8.77 -74.11
CA VAL A 267 -15.38 -9.16 -73.00
C VAL A 267 -14.99 -8.30 -71.81
N GLN A 268 -15.75 -7.23 -71.61
CA GLN A 268 -15.95 -6.66 -70.28
C GLN A 268 -16.89 -7.58 -69.51
N LYS A 269 -16.72 -7.56 -68.18
CA LYS A 269 -17.74 -7.79 -67.13
C LYS A 269 -17.83 -9.20 -66.55
N THR A 270 -17.17 -9.37 -65.40
CA THR A 270 -17.75 -9.60 -64.06
C THR A 270 -16.55 -9.56 -63.10
N GLU A 271 -16.27 -8.50 -62.34
CA GLU A 271 -17.00 -8.16 -61.11
C GLU A 271 -17.71 -9.36 -60.50
N ALA A 272 -16.95 -10.23 -59.86
CA ALA A 272 -17.40 -10.99 -58.71
C ALA A 272 -16.20 -11.45 -57.88
N SER A 273 -16.24 -11.06 -56.61
CA SER A 273 -15.68 -11.81 -55.50
C SER A 273 -14.15 -11.81 -55.37
N VAL A 274 -13.68 -10.72 -54.78
CA VAL A 274 -12.65 -10.76 -53.73
C VAL A 274 -13.06 -11.83 -52.72
N HIS A 275 -12.57 -13.06 -52.90
CA HIS A 275 -12.56 -14.00 -51.78
C HIS A 275 -11.44 -13.60 -50.82
N PRO A 276 -11.70 -13.76 -49.52
CA PRO A 276 -11.03 -13.00 -48.50
C PRO A 276 -9.60 -13.50 -48.37
N THR A 277 -8.67 -12.57 -48.22
CA THR A 277 -7.64 -12.72 -47.19
C THR A 277 -8.31 -13.36 -45.97
N PRO A 278 -7.77 -14.42 -45.34
CA PRO A 278 -8.05 -14.62 -43.95
C PRO A 278 -7.39 -13.43 -43.23
N SER A 279 -8.08 -12.28 -43.25
CA SER A 279 -8.12 -11.39 -42.11
C SER A 279 -8.43 -12.33 -40.97
N LEU A 280 -7.42 -12.55 -40.13
CA LEU A 280 -7.62 -12.95 -38.75
C LEU A 280 -8.80 -12.13 -38.26
N LYS A 281 -9.96 -12.78 -38.19
CA LYS A 281 -11.02 -12.35 -37.31
C LYS A 281 -10.37 -12.42 -35.94
N LEU A 282 -9.83 -11.27 -35.56
CA LEU A 282 -9.97 -10.71 -34.25
C LEU A 282 -11.33 -11.21 -33.75
N ILE A 283 -11.29 -12.27 -32.95
CA ILE A 283 -12.40 -12.64 -32.11
C ILE A 283 -12.51 -11.44 -31.18
N ASP A 284 -13.37 -10.50 -31.55
CA ASP A 284 -14.11 -9.69 -30.60
C ASP A 284 -14.93 -10.69 -29.78
N HIS A 285 -14.25 -11.32 -28.83
CA HIS A 285 -14.88 -11.51 -27.55
C HIS A 285 -15.24 -10.12 -27.09
N ALA A 286 -16.54 -9.90 -26.95
CA ALA A 286 -17.11 -8.87 -26.12
C ALA A 286 -16.36 -8.84 -24.77
N GLN A 287 -15.30 -8.06 -24.73
CA GLN A 287 -14.86 -7.43 -23.50
C GLN A 287 -15.83 -6.27 -23.26
N PRO A 288 -16.21 -6.06 -21.99
CA PRO A 288 -17.10 -4.97 -21.63
C PRO A 288 -16.49 -3.65 -22.10
N HIS A 289 -17.34 -2.73 -22.55
CA HIS A 289 -17.04 -1.30 -22.64
C HIS A 289 -16.57 -0.81 -21.26
N GLY A 290 -15.29 -1.01 -20.96
CA GLY A 290 -14.54 -0.28 -19.97
C GLY A 290 -14.36 1.11 -20.52
N ALA A 291 -15.13 2.05 -19.98
CA ALA A 291 -15.00 3.47 -20.19
C ALA A 291 -13.52 3.85 -20.39
N GLY A 292 -13.22 4.39 -21.58
CA GLY A 292 -12.02 5.16 -21.83
C GLY A 292 -12.04 6.39 -20.91
N ARG A 293 -11.65 6.18 -19.65
CA ARG A 293 -11.19 7.26 -18.80
C ARG A 293 -9.90 7.72 -19.44
N LYS A 294 -10.01 8.83 -20.19
CA LYS A 294 -8.90 9.79 -20.30
C LYS A 294 -8.35 9.93 -18.89
N SER A 295 -7.18 9.33 -18.62
CA SER A 295 -6.48 9.61 -17.39
C SER A 295 -6.33 11.13 -17.36
N PRO A 296 -6.96 11.83 -16.40
CA PRO A 296 -6.75 13.26 -16.29
C PRO A 296 -5.25 13.41 -16.07
N ILE A 297 -4.59 14.12 -16.99
CA ILE A 297 -3.28 14.69 -16.75
C ILE A 297 -3.34 15.23 -15.32
N PRO A 298 -2.43 14.83 -14.42
CA PRO A 298 -2.45 15.35 -13.07
C PRO A 298 -2.20 16.84 -13.19
N THR A 299 -3.27 17.64 -13.20
CA THR A 299 -3.19 19.05 -12.92
C THR A 299 -2.59 19.10 -11.54
N THR A 300 -1.32 19.45 -11.47
CA THR A 300 -0.56 19.56 -10.23
C THR A 300 -1.22 20.66 -9.41
N ARG A 301 -2.24 20.28 -8.64
CA ARG A 301 -2.85 21.12 -7.62
C ARG A 301 -1.76 21.38 -6.59
N LYS A 302 -1.04 22.49 -6.75
CA LYS A 302 -0.13 23.00 -5.73
C LYS A 302 -0.98 23.43 -4.54
N LYS A 303 -1.20 22.49 -3.61
CA LYS A 303 -1.78 22.78 -2.31
C LYS A 303 -0.69 23.42 -1.45
N ILE A 304 -0.72 24.73 -1.34
CA ILE A 304 0.15 25.46 -0.41
C ILE A 304 -0.56 25.44 0.93
N THR A 305 -0.04 24.66 1.88
CA THR A 305 -0.56 24.62 3.25
C THR A 305 0.41 25.41 4.11
N LYS A 306 0.00 26.59 4.58
CA LYS A 306 0.76 27.33 5.59
C LYS A 306 0.15 27.01 6.96
N VAL A 307 0.99 26.50 7.86
CA VAL A 307 0.61 26.22 9.25
C VAL A 307 1.23 27.31 10.10
N CYS A 308 0.38 28.22 10.59
CA CYS A 308 0.81 29.21 11.56
C CYS A 308 0.54 28.64 12.96
N ARG A 309 1.59 28.48 13.75
CA ARG A 309 1.50 28.09 15.16
C ARG A 309 1.75 29.32 16.02
N ASN A 310 0.76 29.67 16.83
CA ASN A 310 0.99 30.48 18.03
C ASN A 310 0.79 29.58 19.26
N ASN A 311 1.34 29.98 20.41
CA ASN A 311 1.51 29.15 21.62
C ASN A 311 0.23 28.46 22.17
N THR A 312 -0.96 28.80 21.66
CA THR A 312 -2.24 28.24 22.10
C THR A 312 -3.15 27.73 20.98
N THR A 313 -2.86 28.01 19.70
CA THR A 313 -3.77 27.63 18.59
C THR A 313 -3.00 27.33 17.31
N THR A 314 -3.36 26.23 16.64
CA THR A 314 -2.86 25.90 15.29
C THR A 314 -3.94 26.27 14.27
N ILE A 315 -3.65 27.21 13.39
CA ILE A 315 -4.54 27.57 12.29
C ILE A 315 -3.96 27.00 10.99
N VAL A 316 -4.73 26.16 10.31
CA VAL A 316 -4.36 25.59 9.01
C VAL A 316 -5.08 26.39 7.93
N ILE A 317 -4.32 27.21 7.21
CA ILE A 317 -4.86 27.97 6.07
C ILE A 317 -4.56 27.16 4.80
N SER A 318 -5.62 26.64 4.18
CA SER A 318 -5.54 25.99 2.87
C SER A 318 -6.06 26.94 1.80
N THR A 319 -5.20 27.37 0.90
CA THR A 319 -5.62 28.13 -0.28
C THR A 319 -5.72 27.21 -1.49
N PHE A 320 -6.85 27.26 -2.19
CA PHE A 320 -7.06 26.54 -3.43
C PHE A 320 -7.06 27.55 -4.59
N CYS A 321 -6.10 27.38 -5.51
CA CYS A 321 -6.02 28.19 -6.72
C CYS A 321 -6.45 27.33 -7.90
N ASN A 322 -7.60 27.63 -8.50
CA ASN A 322 -8.09 26.96 -9.71
C ASN A 322 -7.77 27.85 -10.92
N LYS A 323 -6.93 27.36 -11.85
CA LYS A 323 -6.40 28.18 -12.96
C LYS A 323 -7.47 28.73 -13.92
N SER A 324 -8.67 28.17 -13.92
CA SER A 324 -9.74 28.53 -14.86
C SER A 324 -10.78 29.50 -14.30
N ARG A 325 -10.73 29.89 -13.02
CA ARG A 325 -11.59 30.94 -12.44
C ARG A 325 -10.83 31.66 -11.32
N LEU A 326 -10.69 32.99 -11.42
CA LEU A 326 -10.02 33.90 -10.47
C LEU A 326 -10.74 34.01 -9.10
N THR A 327 -11.24 32.91 -8.55
CA THR A 327 -11.86 32.85 -7.23
C THR A 327 -10.93 32.11 -6.28
N ARG A 328 -10.31 32.84 -5.34
CA ARG A 328 -9.56 32.27 -4.22
C ARG A 328 -10.53 31.94 -3.09
N TRP A 329 -10.56 30.68 -2.68
CA TRP A 329 -11.31 30.23 -1.52
C TRP A 329 -10.34 30.02 -0.36
N ILE A 330 -10.61 30.67 0.77
CA ILE A 330 -9.89 30.47 2.02
C ILE A 330 -10.81 29.66 2.94
N VAL A 331 -10.39 28.43 3.26
CA VAL A 331 -11.12 27.58 4.20
C VAL A 331 -10.33 27.54 5.51
N ILE A 332 -10.93 28.04 6.58
CA ILE A 332 -10.39 27.99 7.94
C ILE A 332 -11.17 26.91 8.69
N LEU A 333 -10.49 25.82 9.05
CA LEU A 333 -11.08 24.72 9.83
C LEU A 333 -10.68 24.87 11.30
N PRO A 334 -11.62 25.16 12.22
CA PRO A 334 -11.33 25.11 13.64
C PRO A 334 -11.27 23.64 14.10
N MET A 335 -10.12 23.20 14.58
CA MET A 335 -10.02 21.94 15.32
C MET A 335 -10.28 22.22 16.80
N TYR A 336 -11.44 21.78 17.28
CA TYR A 336 -11.82 21.68 18.70
C TYR A 336 -11.82 22.99 19.51
N LEU A 337 -12.83 23.84 19.32
CA LEU A 337 -13.29 24.79 20.35
C LEU A 337 -14.82 24.93 20.21
N LYS A 338 -15.56 24.60 21.27
CA LYS A 338 -17.03 24.50 21.24
C LYS A 338 -17.77 25.84 21.13
N ASP A 339 -17.10 26.99 21.28
CA ASP A 339 -17.81 28.28 21.40
C ASP A 339 -17.13 29.45 20.67
N LEU A 340 -16.84 29.33 19.36
CA LEU A 340 -16.39 30.47 18.55
C LEU A 340 -17.36 30.78 17.40
N LYS A 341 -18.04 31.93 17.46
CA LYS A 341 -18.72 32.54 16.31
C LYS A 341 -17.67 33.07 15.34
N ILE A 342 -17.51 32.43 14.18
CA ILE A 342 -16.59 32.90 13.13
C ILE A 342 -17.34 33.88 12.23
N VAL A 343 -16.88 35.14 12.19
CA VAL A 343 -17.28 36.13 11.19
C VAL A 343 -16.36 35.96 9.97
N ILE A 344 -16.88 35.40 8.87
CA ILE A 344 -16.13 35.29 7.61
C ILE A 344 -16.26 36.62 6.87
N ARG A 345 -15.19 37.44 6.87
CA ARG A 345 -15.12 38.67 6.07
C ARG A 345 -14.40 38.35 4.76
N CYS A 346 -15.14 38.31 3.65
CA CYS A 346 -14.55 38.19 2.32
C CYS A 346 -13.84 39.50 1.95
N LEU A 347 -12.50 39.49 1.97
CA LEU A 347 -11.71 40.57 1.38
C LEU A 347 -11.66 40.36 -0.14
N SER A 348 -12.47 41.12 -0.87
CA SER A 348 -12.37 41.23 -2.32
C SER A 348 -11.20 42.16 -2.64
N HIS A 349 -10.09 41.59 -3.08
CA HIS A 349 -8.92 42.38 -3.51
C HIS A 349 -9.18 42.83 -4.95
N GLN A 350 -9.55 44.10 -5.14
CA GLN A 350 -9.50 44.71 -6.46
C GLN A 350 -8.03 44.85 -6.86
N HIS A 351 -7.64 44.21 -7.95
CA HIS A 351 -6.39 44.51 -8.63
C HIS A 351 -6.61 45.80 -9.42
N SER A 352 -6.01 46.90 -8.96
CA SER A 352 -5.76 48.05 -9.83
C SER A 352 -4.57 47.68 -10.71
N ASN A 353 -4.75 47.78 -12.02
CA ASN A 353 -3.67 47.63 -12.98
C ASN A 353 -2.78 48.88 -12.92
N ALA A 354 -1.48 48.65 -12.84
CA ALA A 354 -0.43 49.59 -13.23
C ALA A 354 0.58 48.81 -14.09
#